data_AF-A0A945GZ13-F1
#
_entry.id   AF-A0A945GZ13-F1
#
_cell.length_a   1.000
_cell.length_b   1.000
_cell.length_c   1.000
_cell.angle_alpha   90.00
_cell.angle_beta   90.00
_cell.angle_gamma   90.00
#
_symmetry.space_group_name_H-M   'P 1'
#
loop_
_entity.id
_entity.type
_entity.pdbx_description
1 polymer ?
#
loop_
_entity_poly.entity_id
_entity_poly.type
_entity_poly.pdbx_seq_one_letter_code
_entity_poly.pdbx_strand_id
1 'polypeptide(L)'
;MFTEQKTASNLTYYNFIIFEPSSLRIEEQDILAKGKQIVDINNESIEYLVKQNSMKESIILNRIKKIEMMLSLVKDFDNVIITKFINKIWRRYLYFSNLGETFLDINYFTNIFPEYKKNKNQIVAQRIIKNNNHSQNHDDDDSEEHQDKKENTSVSNSKAPETS
;
A
#
# COMPACT_ATOMS: atom_id res chain seq x y z
N MET A 1 -37.68 -1.47 -18.67
CA MET A 1 -36.39 -2.15 -18.45
C MET A 1 -35.59 -1.30 -17.48
N PHE A 2 -35.49 -1.75 -16.23
CA PHE A 2 -34.62 -1.12 -15.24
C PHE A 2 -33.21 -1.66 -15.47
N THR A 3 -32.31 -0.80 -15.90
CA THR A 3 -30.89 -1.12 -15.96
C THR A 3 -30.42 -1.28 -14.52
N GLU A 4 -30.15 -2.52 -14.11
CA GLU A 4 -29.48 -2.81 -12.85
C GLU A 4 -28.17 -2.03 -12.83
N GLN A 5 -28.14 -0.97 -12.01
CA GLN A 5 -26.88 -0.39 -11.56
C GLN A 5 -26.15 -1.50 -10.83
N LYS A 6 -25.07 -2.03 -11.42
CA LYS A 6 -24.07 -2.84 -10.71
C LYS A 6 -23.72 -2.10 -9.43
N THR A 7 -24.28 -2.53 -8.31
CA THR A 7 -23.88 -2.10 -6.99
C THR A 7 -22.39 -2.37 -6.88
N ALA A 8 -21.60 -1.31 -6.71
CA ALA A 8 -20.18 -1.43 -6.38
C ALA A 8 -20.05 -1.96 -4.94
N SER A 9 -20.52 -3.19 -4.70
CA SER A 9 -20.49 -3.86 -3.41
C SER A 9 -19.19 -4.64 -3.31
N ASN A 10 -18.28 -4.11 -2.48
CA ASN A 10 -17.01 -4.66 -1.96
C ASN A 10 -15.80 -3.78 -2.29
N LEU A 11 -15.92 -2.50 -1.97
CA LEU A 11 -14.76 -1.62 -1.88
C LEU A 11 -14.02 -1.92 -0.58
N THR A 12 -12.82 -2.49 -0.67
CA THR A 12 -11.97 -2.74 0.50
C THR A 12 -11.08 -1.54 0.74
N TYR A 13 -11.18 -0.98 1.95
CA TYR A 13 -10.42 0.18 2.37
C TYR A 13 -9.40 -0.21 3.43
N TYR A 14 -8.21 0.37 3.33
CA TYR A 14 -7.12 0.16 4.28
C TYR A 14 -6.54 1.49 4.74
N ASN A 15 -6.00 1.49 5.95
CA ASN A 15 -5.10 2.52 6.42
C ASN A 15 -3.68 1.96 6.65
N PHE A 16 -2.74 2.87 6.80
CA PHE A 16 -1.34 2.55 7.05
C PHE A 16 -0.86 3.32 8.27
N ILE A 17 -0.01 2.68 9.05
CA ILE A 17 0.85 3.37 10.00
C ILE A 17 2.16 3.69 9.30
N ILE A 18 2.61 4.94 9.39
CA ILE A 18 3.85 5.42 8.76
C ILE A 18 4.78 5.93 9.85
N PHE A 19 6.01 5.43 9.82
CA PHE A 19 7.09 5.80 10.72
C PHE A 19 8.02 6.75 9.95
N GLU A 20 8.19 7.97 10.46
CA GLU A 20 9.03 9.02 9.87
C GLU A 20 8.56 9.61 8.53
N PRO A 21 7.47 10.40 8.49
CA PRO A 21 7.02 11.08 7.28
C PRO A 21 7.92 12.27 6.88
N SER A 22 9.08 12.49 7.51
CA SER A 22 9.92 13.68 7.30
C SER A 22 10.36 13.88 5.83
N SER A 23 10.41 12.81 5.02
CA SER A 23 10.65 12.87 3.57
C SER A 23 9.36 12.85 2.71
N LEU A 24 8.21 12.55 3.31
CA LEU A 24 6.93 12.32 2.66
C LEU A 24 5.90 13.34 3.15
N ARG A 25 5.59 14.34 2.33
CA ARG A 25 4.53 15.31 2.64
C ARG A 25 3.16 14.62 2.61
N ILE A 26 2.62 14.34 3.79
CA ILE A 26 1.26 13.84 3.97
C ILE A 26 0.40 15.02 4.43
N GLU A 27 -0.65 15.30 3.67
CA GLU A 27 -1.58 16.37 3.98
C GLU A 27 -2.29 16.08 5.32
N GLU A 28 -2.35 17.05 6.24
CA GLU A 28 -2.96 16.87 7.57
C GLU A 28 -4.41 16.35 7.49
N GLN A 29 -5.15 16.75 6.45
CA GLN A 29 -6.52 16.27 6.19
C GLN A 29 -6.62 14.77 5.89
N ASP A 30 -5.53 14.11 5.51
CA ASP A 30 -5.44 12.68 5.22
C ASP A 30 -4.83 11.89 6.39
N ILE A 31 -4.53 12.56 7.51
CA ILE A 31 -4.10 11.95 8.77
C ILE A 31 -5.33 11.59 9.60
N LEU A 32 -5.40 10.34 10.07
CA LEU A 32 -6.41 9.87 11.01
C LEU A 32 -5.95 10.08 12.46
N ALA A 33 -4.70 9.76 12.74
CA ALA A 33 -4.08 9.88 14.07
C ALA A 33 -2.58 10.17 13.94
N LYS A 34 -2.00 10.82 14.94
CA LYS A 34 -0.57 11.18 15.04
C LYS A 34 -0.03 11.16 16.47
N GLY A 35 1.25 10.86 16.66
CA GLY A 35 1.87 10.93 17.97
C GLY A 35 1.39 9.84 18.93
N LYS A 36 1.38 10.15 20.22
CA LYS A 36 1.10 9.19 21.31
C LYS A 36 -0.24 8.47 21.19
N GLN A 37 -1.26 9.10 20.60
CA GLN A 37 -2.59 8.48 20.42
C GLN A 37 -2.54 7.17 19.59
N ILE A 38 -1.50 6.98 18.79
CA ILE A 38 -1.29 5.76 18.01
C ILE A 38 -0.95 4.57 18.89
N VAL A 39 -0.24 4.81 20.00
CA VAL A 39 0.06 3.77 20.99
C VAL A 39 -1.23 3.27 21.63
N ASP A 40 -2.13 4.17 21.98
CA ASP A 40 -3.43 3.84 22.55
C ASP A 40 -4.27 3.03 21.56
N ILE A 41 -4.39 3.50 20.31
CA ILE A 41 -5.08 2.79 19.22
C ILE A 41 -4.50 1.38 19.00
N ASN A 42 -3.17 1.24 19.05
CA ASN A 42 -2.50 -0.05 18.88
C ASN A 42 -2.80 -1.00 20.05
N ASN A 43 -2.72 -0.52 21.29
CA ASN A 43 -2.99 -1.31 22.49
C ASN A 43 -4.44 -1.78 22.53
N GLU A 44 -5.40 -0.89 22.28
CA GLU A 44 -6.82 -1.24 22.20
C GLU A 44 -7.10 -2.28 21.10
N SER A 45 -6.41 -2.16 19.96
CA SER A 45 -6.50 -3.15 18.88
C SER A 45 -5.99 -4.53 19.31
N ILE A 46 -4.88 -4.60 20.05
CA ILE A 46 -4.34 -5.86 20.59
C ILE A 46 -5.32 -6.47 21.59
N GLU A 47 -5.81 -5.69 22.55
CA GLU A 47 -6.75 -6.16 23.57
C GLU A 47 -8.03 -6.72 22.96
N TYR A 48 -8.53 -6.10 21.90
CA TYR A 48 -9.68 -6.61 21.15
C TYR A 48 -9.36 -7.93 20.44
N LEU A 49 -8.22 -8.00 19.74
CA LEU A 49 -7.86 -9.12 18.88
C LEU A 49 -7.44 -10.38 19.65
N VAL A 50 -6.82 -10.24 20.83
CA VAL A 50 -6.45 -11.38 21.70
C VAL A 50 -7.68 -12.15 22.21
N LYS A 51 -8.84 -11.49 22.31
CA LYS A 51 -10.10 -12.10 22.74
C LYS A 51 -10.79 -12.90 21.62
N GLN A 52 -10.30 -12.81 20.38
CA GLN A 52 -10.90 -13.47 19.23
C GLN A 52 -10.27 -14.84 18.98
N ASN A 53 -11.08 -15.83 18.57
CA ASN A 53 -10.66 -17.24 18.45
C ASN A 53 -10.60 -17.75 17.00
N SER A 54 -10.51 -16.86 16.02
CA SER A 54 -10.48 -17.24 14.60
C SER A 54 -9.12 -16.98 13.94
N MET A 55 -8.84 -17.80 12.92
CA MET A 55 -7.56 -17.78 12.20
C MET A 55 -7.29 -16.42 11.54
N LYS A 56 -8.33 -15.79 11.00
CA LYS A 56 -8.21 -14.47 10.34
C LYS A 56 -7.77 -13.39 11.34
N GLU A 57 -8.30 -13.41 12.54
CA GLU A 57 -8.01 -12.48 13.62
C GLU A 57 -6.61 -12.73 14.18
N SER A 58 -6.15 -13.99 14.20
CA SER A 58 -4.76 -14.32 14.53
C SER A 58 -3.76 -13.73 13.51
N ILE A 59 -4.10 -13.74 12.22
CA ILE A 59 -3.29 -13.09 11.18
C ILE A 59 -3.22 -11.58 11.38
N ILE A 60 -4.35 -10.95 11.71
CA ILE A 60 -4.40 -9.51 11.99
C ILE A 60 -3.59 -9.19 13.26
N LEU A 61 -3.77 -9.96 14.34
CA LEU A 61 -3.03 -9.79 15.59
C LEU A 61 -1.51 -9.84 15.37
N ASN A 62 -1.02 -10.79 14.58
CA ASN A 62 0.42 -10.87 14.27
C ASN A 62 0.94 -9.60 13.58
N ARG A 63 0.13 -8.99 12.71
CA ARG A 63 0.47 -7.72 12.07
C ARG A 63 0.50 -6.57 13.08
N ILE A 64 -0.51 -6.49 13.95
CA ILE A 64 -0.57 -5.45 14.99
C ILE A 64 0.60 -5.59 15.99
N LYS A 65 0.98 -6.81 16.38
CA LYS A 65 2.16 -7.07 17.22
C LYS A 65 3.48 -6.69 16.55
N LYS A 66 3.59 -6.86 15.22
CA LYS A 66 4.75 -6.34 14.47
C LYS A 66 4.81 -4.81 14.59
N ILE A 67 3.67 -4.14 14.48
CA ILE A 67 3.55 -2.68 14.61
C ILE A 67 3.87 -2.22 16.04
N GLU A 68 3.38 -2.93 17.07
CA GLU A 68 3.74 -2.72 18.47
C GLU A 68 5.26 -2.77 18.68
N MET A 69 5.92 -3.79 18.12
CA MET A 69 7.38 -3.91 18.16
C MET A 69 8.05 -2.71 17.48
N MET A 70 7.57 -2.29 16.31
CA MET A 70 8.11 -1.11 15.63
C MET A 70 7.92 0.17 16.46
N LEU A 71 6.74 0.37 17.05
CA LEU A 71 6.45 1.49 17.96
C LEU A 71 7.38 1.50 19.17
N SER A 72 7.74 0.34 19.71
CA SER A 72 8.68 0.24 20.83
C SER A 72 10.12 0.70 20.51
N LEU A 73 10.49 0.72 19.23
CA LEU A 73 11.80 1.19 18.76
C LEU A 73 11.83 2.70 18.50
N VAL A 74 10.66 3.33 18.44
CA VAL A 74 10.52 4.77 18.19
C VAL A 74 10.86 5.54 19.47
N LYS A 75 11.81 6.48 19.36
CA LYS A 75 12.20 7.37 20.47
C LYS A 75 11.29 8.60 20.57
N ASP A 76 10.71 9.02 19.45
CA ASP A 76 9.85 10.18 19.33
C ASP A 76 8.67 9.88 18.40
N PHE A 77 7.46 10.02 18.93
CA PHE A 77 6.23 9.70 18.22
C PHE A 77 5.72 10.85 17.34
N ASP A 78 6.29 12.05 17.41
CA ASP A 78 5.82 13.22 16.65
C ASP A 78 5.78 12.95 15.14
N ASN A 79 6.63 12.04 14.69
CA ASN A 79 6.77 11.58 13.31
C ASN A 79 6.12 10.21 13.06
N VAL A 80 5.13 9.80 13.85
CA VAL A 80 4.36 8.58 13.60
C VAL A 80 2.92 8.97 13.32
N ILE A 81 2.37 8.46 12.23
CA ILE A 81 0.99 8.76 11.81
C ILE A 81 0.24 7.50 11.38
N ILE A 82 -1.08 7.50 11.56
CA ILE A 82 -2.01 6.59 10.87
C ILE A 82 -2.76 7.39 9.82
N THR A 83 -2.77 6.92 8.58
CA THR A 83 -3.50 7.59 7.50
C THR A 83 -5.00 7.33 7.57
N LYS A 84 -5.78 8.19 6.91
CA LYS A 84 -7.17 7.89 6.58
C LYS A 84 -7.26 6.70 5.62
N PHE A 85 -8.46 6.12 5.57
CA PHE A 85 -8.77 4.93 4.80
C PHE A 85 -8.89 5.25 3.30
N ILE A 86 -8.24 4.45 2.46
CA ILE A 86 -8.27 4.58 1.00
C ILE A 86 -8.75 3.30 0.32
N ASN A 87 -9.54 3.45 -0.75
CA ASN A 87 -10.07 2.35 -1.55
C ASN A 87 -9.04 1.92 -2.60
N LYS A 88 -8.60 0.66 -2.56
CA LYS A 88 -7.57 0.07 -3.41
C LYS A 88 -6.17 0.70 -3.26
N ILE A 89 -5.25 -0.12 -2.77
CA ILE A 89 -3.82 0.16 -2.76
C ILE A 89 -3.24 -0.32 -4.10
N TRP A 90 -3.42 0.44 -5.17
CA TRP A 90 -2.48 0.29 -6.29
C TRP A 90 -1.25 1.10 -5.89
N ARG A 91 -0.05 0.55 -6.12
CA ARG A 91 1.30 1.08 -5.84
C ARG A 91 1.60 2.52 -6.34
N ARG A 92 0.60 3.37 -6.58
CA ARG A 92 0.66 4.73 -7.11
C ARG A 92 0.64 5.83 -6.05
N TYR A 93 0.43 5.48 -4.79
CA TYR A 93 0.71 6.40 -3.71
C TYR A 93 2.20 6.27 -3.37
N LEU A 94 3.00 7.14 -3.99
CA LEU A 94 4.46 7.25 -3.85
C LEU A 94 4.95 7.27 -2.39
N TYR A 95 4.06 7.56 -1.44
CA TYR A 95 4.34 7.73 -0.03
C TYR A 95 4.22 6.46 0.83
N PHE A 96 3.66 5.35 0.33
CA PHE A 96 3.49 4.15 1.16
C PHE A 96 4.58 3.09 0.97
N SER A 97 5.45 3.21 -0.04
CA SER A 97 6.20 2.04 -0.49
C SER A 97 7.39 1.65 0.38
N ASN A 98 7.91 2.52 1.27
CA ASN A 98 9.13 2.23 2.04
C ASN A 98 9.04 2.45 3.57
N LEU A 99 8.11 3.26 4.08
CA LEU A 99 8.07 3.68 5.49
C LEU A 99 6.76 3.35 6.22
N GLY A 100 5.80 2.75 5.51
CA GLY A 100 4.47 2.45 6.04
C GLY A 100 4.16 0.95 6.10
N GLU A 101 3.46 0.53 7.14
CA GLU A 101 2.89 -0.81 7.29
C GLU A 101 1.37 -0.72 7.25
N THR A 102 0.72 -1.69 6.60
CA THR A 102 -0.74 -1.78 6.64
C THR A 102 -1.20 -1.99 8.09
N PHE A 103 -2.14 -1.18 8.56
CA PHE A 103 -2.65 -1.29 9.92
C PHE A 103 -3.92 -2.16 9.95
N LEU A 104 -5.09 -1.58 9.67
CA LEU A 104 -6.38 -2.28 9.66
C LEU A 104 -7.17 -1.98 8.39
N ASP A 105 -8.15 -2.83 8.07
CA ASP A 105 -9.20 -2.43 7.14
C ASP A 105 -10.31 -1.68 7.87
N ILE A 106 -11.09 -0.89 7.12
CA ILE A 106 -12.11 -0.01 7.69
C ILE A 106 -13.19 -0.78 8.49
N ASN A 107 -13.48 -2.03 8.10
CA ASN A 107 -14.52 -2.81 8.76
C ASN A 107 -14.03 -3.30 10.12
N TYR A 108 -12.79 -3.81 10.20
CA TYR A 108 -12.19 -4.16 11.48
C TYR A 108 -11.95 -2.94 12.36
N PHE A 109 -11.40 -1.86 11.81
CA PHE A 109 -11.18 -0.64 12.56
C PHE A 109 -12.47 -0.13 13.19
N THR A 110 -13.55 -0.03 12.42
CA THR A 110 -14.82 0.44 12.96
C THR A 110 -15.50 -0.57 13.88
N ASN A 111 -15.14 -1.86 13.84
CA ASN A 111 -15.62 -2.83 14.83
C ASN A 111 -14.91 -2.67 16.18
N ILE A 112 -13.64 -2.27 16.18
CA ILE A 112 -12.87 -1.97 17.39
C ILE A 112 -13.27 -0.61 17.94
N PHE A 113 -13.41 0.39 17.06
CA PHE A 113 -13.72 1.79 17.38
C PHE A 113 -15.07 2.22 16.76
N PRO A 114 -16.20 1.82 17.36
CA PRO A 114 -17.54 2.02 16.82
C PRO A 114 -17.95 3.49 16.68
N GLU A 115 -17.34 4.40 17.44
CA GLU A 115 -17.56 5.85 17.36
C GLU A 115 -17.27 6.40 15.95
N TYR A 116 -16.38 5.77 15.19
CA TYR A 116 -16.06 6.17 13.83
C TYR A 116 -17.05 5.66 12.77
N LYS A 117 -17.98 4.74 13.11
CA LYS A 117 -18.97 4.20 12.15
C LYS A 117 -19.86 5.27 11.53
N LYS A 118 -20.26 6.27 12.31
CA LYS A 118 -21.24 7.30 11.88
C LYS A 118 -20.63 8.35 10.95
N ASN A 119 -19.31 8.48 10.94
CA ASN A 119 -18.60 9.56 10.25
C ASN A 119 -17.65 9.04 9.17
N LYS A 120 -18.14 8.13 8.31
CA LYS A 120 -17.33 7.47 7.29
C LYS A 120 -16.60 8.44 6.36
N ASN A 121 -17.24 9.57 6.01
CA ASN A 121 -16.65 10.63 5.18
C ASN A 121 -15.49 11.37 5.85
N GLN A 122 -15.39 11.32 7.18
CA GLN A 122 -14.30 11.95 7.95
C GLN A 122 -13.08 11.04 8.04
N ILE A 123 -13.26 9.72 8.03
CA ILE A 123 -12.17 8.73 8.16
C ILE A 123 -11.68 8.16 6.84
N VAL A 124 -12.45 8.32 5.76
CA VAL A 124 -12.06 7.95 4.40
C VAL A 124 -11.46 9.15 3.70
N ALA A 125 -10.27 8.97 3.12
CA ALA A 125 -9.68 9.99 2.28
C ALA A 125 -10.50 10.15 0.99
N GLN A 126 -10.98 11.36 0.73
CA GLN A 126 -11.78 11.66 -0.47
C GLN A 126 -10.89 12.04 -1.66
N ARG A 127 -9.64 12.43 -1.41
CA ARG A 127 -8.64 12.68 -2.44
C ARG A 127 -7.99 11.35 -2.86
N ILE A 128 -8.56 10.73 -3.89
CA ILE A 128 -7.68 10.15 -4.91
C ILE A 128 -7.02 11.37 -5.55
N ILE A 129 -5.69 11.47 -5.46
CA ILE A 129 -4.91 12.56 -6.08
C ILE A 129 -5.46 12.74 -7.49
N LYS A 130 -6.18 13.84 -7.75
CA LYS A 130 -6.36 14.32 -9.12
C LYS A 130 -4.93 14.44 -9.62
N ASN A 131 -4.56 13.69 -10.66
CA ASN A 131 -3.28 13.87 -11.33
C ASN A 131 -3.08 15.37 -11.53
N ASN A 132 -2.25 15.99 -10.70
CA ASN A 132 -1.77 17.32 -10.99
C ASN A 132 -0.86 17.11 -12.19
N ASN A 133 -1.42 17.37 -13.37
CA ASN A 133 -0.66 17.62 -14.57
C ASN A 133 0.32 18.76 -14.27
N HIS A 134 1.53 18.39 -13.86
CA HIS A 134 2.78 19.15 -13.99
C HIS A 134 3.90 18.11 -13.88
N SER A 135 4.22 17.46 -15.00
CA SER A 135 5.32 17.84 -15.89
C SER A 135 6.69 17.56 -15.28
N GLN A 136 7.28 16.42 -15.67
CA GLN A 136 8.57 16.48 -16.36
C GLN A 136 8.48 15.56 -17.58
N ASN A 137 8.57 16.18 -18.75
CA ASN A 137 9.01 15.52 -19.96
C ASN A 137 10.36 14.84 -19.64
N HIS A 138 10.39 13.51 -19.71
CA HIS A 138 11.61 12.83 -20.11
C HIS A 138 11.40 12.43 -21.56
N ASP A 139 11.74 13.38 -22.44
CA ASP A 139 12.20 13.05 -23.78
C ASP A 139 13.58 12.40 -23.58
N ASP A 140 13.61 11.08 -23.47
CA ASP A 140 14.81 10.30 -23.78
C ASP A 140 14.45 9.39 -24.94
N ASP A 141 14.44 10.03 -26.11
CA ASP A 141 14.62 9.42 -27.42
C ASP A 141 16.05 8.87 -27.46
N ASP A 142 16.19 7.56 -27.27
CA ASP A 142 17.41 6.84 -27.66
C ASP A 142 17.02 5.68 -28.57
N SER A 143 16.63 6.09 -29.78
CA SER A 143 16.53 5.25 -30.95
C SER A 143 17.93 4.97 -31.51
N GLU A 144 18.61 3.94 -31.02
CA GLU A 144 19.78 3.38 -31.73
C GLU A 144 19.45 2.01 -32.36
N GLU A 145 18.78 2.06 -33.51
CA GLU A 145 18.95 1.04 -34.55
C GLU A 145 20.21 1.38 -35.35
N HIS A 146 21.28 0.59 -35.22
CA HIS A 146 22.26 0.50 -36.29
C HIS A 146 22.64 -0.93 -36.63
N GLN A 147 22.39 -1.19 -37.92
CA GLN A 147 22.59 -2.39 -38.71
C GLN A 147 24.06 -2.79 -38.81
N ASP A 148 24.36 -4.08 -38.64
CA ASP A 148 25.54 -4.67 -39.27
C ASP A 148 25.12 -5.64 -40.38
N LYS A 149 25.50 -5.24 -41.60
CA LYS A 149 25.37 -6.02 -42.84
C LYS A 149 26.52 -7.02 -42.95
N LYS A 150 26.14 -8.29 -43.02
CA LYS A 150 26.76 -9.44 -43.71
C LYS A 150 28.17 -9.27 -44.28
N GLU A 151 29.04 -10.22 -43.95
CA GLU A 151 29.99 -10.75 -44.92
C GLU A 151 29.97 -12.29 -44.94
N ASN A 152 29.93 -12.81 -46.15
CA ASN A 152 29.78 -14.20 -46.54
C ASN A 152 31.16 -14.90 -46.54
N THR A 153 31.24 -16.13 -46.08
CA THR A 153 32.14 -17.12 -46.70
C THR A 153 31.56 -18.52 -46.59
N SER A 154 31.12 -19.01 -47.75
CA SER A 154 30.95 -20.41 -48.14
C SER A 154 32.18 -21.26 -47.77
N VAL A 155 32.10 -22.55 -47.45
CA VAL A 155 31.93 -23.66 -48.41
C VAL A 155 31.81 -25.01 -47.65
N SER A 156 30.73 -25.74 -47.98
CA SER A 156 30.53 -27.21 -48.15
C SER A 156 31.03 -28.31 -47.19
N ASN A 157 30.11 -29.30 -47.01
CA ASN A 157 30.27 -30.76 -46.93
C ASN A 157 30.98 -31.34 -45.68
N SER A 158 30.56 -32.44 -45.03
CA SER A 158 29.79 -33.62 -45.48
C SER A 158 29.52 -34.58 -44.29
N LYS A 159 28.41 -35.33 -44.38
CA LYS A 159 28.14 -36.70 -43.87
C LYS A 159 28.34 -37.08 -42.37
N ALA A 160 27.26 -37.62 -41.80
CA ALA A 160 27.25 -38.59 -40.69
C ALA A 160 27.91 -39.93 -41.13
N PRO A 161 28.33 -40.86 -40.22
CA PRO A 161 27.36 -41.70 -39.48
C PRO A 161 27.78 -42.21 -38.07
N GLU A 162 26.76 -42.75 -37.40
CA GLU A 162 26.64 -43.84 -36.42
C GLU A 162 27.86 -44.59 -35.82
N THR A 163 27.70 -44.87 -34.52
CA THR A 163 28.08 -46.05 -33.71
C THR A 163 29.55 -46.43 -33.49
N SER A 164 29.93 -46.53 -32.21
CA SER A 164 30.25 -47.81 -31.54
C SER A 164 30.09 -47.66 -30.04
#